data_AF-A0A7L4QYU2-F1
#
_entry.id   AF-A0A7L4QYU2-F1
#
_cell.length_a   1.000
_cell.length_b   1.000
_cell.length_c   1.000
_cell.angle_alpha   90.00
_cell.angle_beta   90.00
_cell.angle_gamma   90.00
#
_symmetry.space_group_name_H-M   'P 1'
#
loop_
_entity.id
_entity.type
_entity.pdbx_description
1 polymer ?
#
loop_
_entity_poly.entity_id
_entity_poly.type
_entity_poly.pdbx_seq_one_letter_code
_entity_poly.pdbx_strand_id
1 'polypeptide(L)'
;DMGIYPNMDVFPIERSMFFSSLEEAVKHYIPHYRAYTPEKVEVLREYLGTVLPQNEDGSILHLGDTMRVRMWWDNSNNDPNNK
;
A
#
# COMPACT_ATOMS: atom_id res chain seq x y z
N ASP A 1 20.30 -15.45 -28.62
CA ASP A 1 19.51 -14.77 -27.58
C ASP A 1 19.95 -15.17 -26.19
N MET A 2 20.56 -14.24 -25.44
CA MET A 2 20.75 -14.40 -24.00
C MET A 2 19.99 -13.26 -23.32
N GLY A 3 18.72 -13.50 -23.03
CA GLY A 3 17.91 -12.62 -22.21
C GLY A 3 18.34 -12.73 -20.75
N ILE A 4 18.38 -11.60 -20.06
CA ILE A 4 18.51 -11.58 -18.60
C ILE A 4 17.14 -11.98 -18.05
N TYR A 5 16.99 -13.21 -17.58
CA TYR A 5 15.77 -13.70 -16.94
C TYR A 5 15.91 -13.60 -15.41
N PRO A 6 15.23 -12.64 -14.75
CA PRO A 6 15.23 -12.60 -13.30
C PRO A 6 14.41 -13.76 -12.74
N ASN A 7 14.82 -14.27 -11.58
CA ASN A 7 13.91 -15.02 -10.74
C ASN A 7 12.87 -14.05 -10.19
N MET A 8 11.62 -14.49 -10.13
CA MET A 8 10.51 -13.68 -9.64
C MET A 8 9.68 -14.48 -8.65
N ASP A 9 9.32 -13.83 -7.55
CA ASP A 9 8.35 -14.32 -6.58
C ASP A 9 7.29 -13.25 -6.36
N VAL A 10 6.02 -13.67 -6.39
CA VAL A 10 4.87 -12.79 -6.33
C VAL A 10 4.05 -13.19 -5.11
N PHE A 11 3.95 -12.29 -4.14
CA PHE A 11 3.28 -12.57 -2.86
C PHE A 11 2.43 -11.39 -2.40
N PRO A 12 1.31 -11.65 -1.69
CA PRO A 12 0.52 -10.60 -1.08
C PRO A 12 1.24 -10.02 0.13
N ILE A 13 1.10 -8.71 0.33
CA ILE A 13 1.37 -8.03 1.60
C ILE A 13 0.07 -7.35 2.01
N GLU A 14 -0.52 -7.86 3.09
CA GLU A 14 -1.59 -7.20 3.82
C GLU A 14 -0.99 -6.04 4.61
N ARG A 15 -1.52 -4.83 4.39
CA ARG A 15 -1.22 -3.68 5.26
C ARG A 15 -2.49 -3.19 5.91
N SER A 16 -2.52 -3.26 7.24
CA SER A 16 -3.51 -2.58 8.06
C SER A 16 -2.95 -1.24 8.54
N MET A 17 -3.71 -0.17 8.38
CA MET A 17 -3.46 1.12 9.02
C MET A 17 -4.68 1.49 9.86
N PHE A 18 -4.43 1.89 11.10
CA PHE A 18 -5.49 2.31 12.02
C PHE A 18 -5.48 3.83 12.16
N PHE A 19 -6.67 4.41 12.23
CA PHE A 19 -6.91 5.80 12.54
C PHE A 19 -7.83 5.88 13.75
N SER A 20 -7.60 6.85 14.62
CA SER A 20 -8.42 7.06 15.82
C SER A 20 -9.78 7.67 15.50
N SER A 21 -9.94 8.24 14.30
CA SER A 21 -11.18 8.87 13.84
C SER A 21 -11.23 9.06 12.32
N LEU A 22 -12.42 9.36 11.79
CA LEU A 22 -12.60 9.72 10.38
C LEU A 22 -11.86 11.01 10.01
N GLU A 23 -11.85 11.99 10.90
CA GLU A 23 -11.08 13.24 10.74
C GLU A 23 -9.59 12.97 10.51
N GLU A 24 -9.02 12.04 11.29
CA GLU A 24 -7.62 11.65 11.16
C GLU A 24 -7.35 10.95 9.81
N ALA A 25 -8.23 10.03 9.40
CA ALA A 25 -8.15 9.37 8.11
C ALA A 25 -8.25 10.38 6.95
N VAL A 26 -9.20 11.30 6.99
CA VAL A 26 -9.36 12.36 5.97
C VAL A 26 -8.09 13.19 5.87
N LYS A 27 -7.53 13.65 6.99
CA LYS A 27 -6.30 14.43 7.01
C LYS A 27 -5.13 13.67 6.38
N HIS A 28 -5.03 12.37 6.62
CA HIS A 28 -4.03 11.50 6.00
C HIS A 28 -4.20 11.42 4.47
N TYR A 29 -5.45 11.36 3.99
CA TYR A 29 -5.75 11.15 2.57
C TYR A 29 -5.84 12.43 1.72
N ILE A 30 -6.00 13.61 2.31
CA ILE A 30 -5.96 14.90 1.59
C ILE A 30 -4.80 15.00 0.58
N PRO A 31 -3.53 14.76 0.95
CA PRO A 31 -2.41 14.85 -0.01
C PRO A 31 -2.46 13.78 -1.10
N HIS A 32 -3.03 12.60 -0.82
CA HIS A 32 -3.15 11.49 -1.77
C HIS A 32 -4.18 11.78 -2.86
N TYR A 33 -5.32 12.37 -2.48
CA TYR A 33 -6.41 12.72 -3.41
C TYR A 33 -6.37 14.17 -3.90
N ARG A 34 -5.38 14.96 -3.45
CA ARG A 34 -5.25 16.40 -3.74
C ARG A 34 -6.52 17.20 -3.40
N ALA A 35 -7.17 16.83 -2.29
CA ALA A 35 -8.41 17.43 -1.81
C ALA A 35 -8.11 18.67 -0.95
N TYR A 36 -7.70 19.77 -1.58
CA TYR A 36 -7.25 20.98 -0.87
C TYR A 36 -8.30 22.08 -0.72
N THR A 37 -9.49 21.92 -1.32
CA THR A 37 -10.60 22.86 -1.14
C THR A 37 -11.62 22.27 -0.17
N PRO A 38 -12.38 23.10 0.57
CA PRO A 38 -13.40 22.62 1.50
C PRO A 38 -14.40 21.64 0.87
N GLU A 39 -14.84 21.91 -0.37
CA GLU A 39 -15.78 21.06 -1.09
C GLU A 39 -15.18 19.67 -1.40
N LYS A 40 -13.90 19.64 -1.79
CA LYS A 40 -13.20 18.37 -2.03
C LYS A 40 -12.94 17.58 -0.76
N VAL A 41 -12.67 18.28 0.35
CA VAL A 41 -12.51 17.64 1.66
C VAL A 41 -13.82 17.02 2.12
N GLU A 42 -14.95 17.67 1.89
CA GLU A 42 -16.28 17.11 2.20
C GLU A 42 -16.55 15.83 1.42
N VAL A 43 -16.37 15.88 0.09
CA VAL A 43 -16.52 14.70 -0.78
C VAL A 43 -15.59 13.56 -0.34
N LEU A 44 -14.35 13.88 0.03
CA LEU A 44 -13.40 12.88 0.53
C LEU A 44 -13.87 12.28 1.86
N ARG A 45 -14.40 13.10 2.79
CA ARG A 45 -14.91 12.63 4.07
C ARG A 45 -16.10 11.70 3.89
N GLU A 46 -17.08 12.09 3.07
CA GLU A 46 -18.24 11.26 2.75
C GLU A 46 -17.80 9.93 2.16
N TYR A 47 -16.92 9.96 1.15
CA TYR A 47 -16.39 8.75 0.52
C TYR A 47 -15.69 7.84 1.53
N LEU A 48 -14.74 8.35 2.32
CA LEU A 48 -14.01 7.57 3.30
C LEU A 48 -14.91 6.99 4.39
N GLY A 49 -15.94 7.72 4.81
CA GLY A 49 -16.95 7.23 5.75
C GLY A 49 -17.77 6.06 5.22
N THR A 50 -17.85 5.89 3.89
CA THR A 50 -18.56 4.76 3.28
C THR A 50 -17.66 3.54 3.02
N VAL A 51 -16.37 3.75 2.75
CA VAL A 51 -15.47 2.66 2.32
C VAL A 51 -14.57 2.12 3.43
N LEU A 52 -14.27 2.92 4.46
CA LEU A 52 -13.42 2.48 5.55
C LEU A 52 -14.25 1.82 6.65
N PRO A 53 -13.97 0.56 7.01
CA PRO A 53 -14.62 -0.09 8.14
C PRO A 53 -14.30 0.62 9.46
N GLN A 54 -15.30 0.71 10.32
CA GLN A 54 -15.18 1.19 11.69
C GLN A 54 -15.29 0.01 12.66
N ASN A 55 -14.36 -0.06 13.61
CA ASN A 55 -14.36 -1.05 14.68
C ASN A 55 -15.34 -0.67 15.80
N GLU A 56 -15.66 -1.62 16.67
CA GLU A 56 -16.60 -1.40 17.80
C GLU A 56 -16.11 -0.34 18.79
N ASP A 57 -14.79 -0.15 18.91
CA ASP A 57 -14.16 0.89 19.74
C ASP A 57 -14.16 2.28 19.09
N GLY A 58 -14.72 2.39 17.88
CA GLY A 58 -14.81 3.63 17.10
C GLY A 58 -13.59 3.93 16.24
N SER A 59 -12.52 3.12 16.32
CA SER A 59 -11.34 3.26 15.45
C SER A 59 -11.67 2.88 14.01
N ILE A 60 -10.94 3.47 13.06
CA ILE A 60 -11.12 3.23 11.63
C ILE A 60 -9.93 2.42 11.11
N LEU A 61 -10.24 1.38 10.36
CA LEU A 61 -9.26 0.48 9.76
C LEU A 61 -9.21 0.69 8.25
N HIS A 62 -8.02 0.92 7.72
CA HIS A 62 -7.74 0.79 6.29
C HIS A 62 -6.99 -0.51 6.03
N LEU A 63 -7.60 -1.38 5.23
CA LEU A 63 -7.00 -2.59 4.69
C LEU A 63 -6.47 -2.29 3.28
N GLY A 64 -5.15 -2.35 3.12
CA GLY A 64 -4.48 -2.21 1.84
C GLY A 64 -3.81 -3.52 1.45
N ASP A 65 -4.50 -4.35 0.68
CA ASP A 65 -3.91 -5.54 0.09
C ASP A 65 -3.09 -5.13 -1.13
N THR A 66 -1.78 -5.37 -1.05
CA THR A 66 -0.87 -5.08 -2.17
C THR A 66 -0.17 -6.35 -2.62
N MET A 67 -0.22 -6.66 -3.91
CA MET A 67 0.68 -7.67 -4.48
C MET A 67 2.07 -7.06 -4.66
N ARG A 68 3.10 -7.75 -4.15
CA ARG A 68 4.49 -7.36 -4.35
C ARG A 68 5.20 -8.42 -5.16
N VAL A 69 6.15 -7.94 -5.98
CA VAL A 69 7.05 -8.78 -6.75
C VAL A 69 8.45 -8.60 -6.18
N ARG A 70 9.07 -9.69 -5.76
CA ARG A 70 10.50 -9.76 -5.45
C ARG A 70 11.22 -10.29 -6.68
N MET A 71 12.19 -9.55 -7.18
CA MET A 71 13.01 -9.92 -8.33
C MET A 71 14.47 -10.04 -7.90
N TRP A 72 15.17 -11.08 -8.34
CA TRP A 72 16.59 -11.26 -8.07
C TRP A 72 17.28 -12.06 -9.19
N TRP A 73 18.60 -11.95 -9.26
CA TRP A 73 19.44 -12.65 -10.23
C TRP A 73 20.32 -13.66 -9.51
N ASP A 74 20.52 -14.82 -10.13
CA ASP A 74 21.51 -15.77 -9.67
C ASP A 74 22.89 -15.38 -10.21
N ASN A 75 23.78 -14.96 -9.32
CA ASN A 75 25.14 -14.57 -9.65
C ASN A 75 26.16 -15.69 -9.41
N SER A 76 25.72 -16.92 -9.12
CA SER A 76 26.59 -18.05 -8.77
C SER A 76 27.61 -18.43 -9.86
N ASN A 77 27.37 -18.06 -11.13
CA ASN A 77 28.32 -18.26 -12.22
C ASN A 77 29.48 -17.24 -12.27
N ASN A 78 29.54 -16.27 -11.35
CA ASN A 78 30.57 -15.21 -11.32
C ASN A 78 31.41 -15.20 -10.02
N ASP A 79 31.37 -16.26 -9.22
CA ASP A 79 32.30 -16.44 -8.10
C ASP A 79 33.67 -16.92 -8.62
N PRO A 80 34.74 -16.10 -8.56
CA PRO A 80 36.07 -16.51 -9.00
C PRO A 80 36.69 -17.64 -8.16
N ASN A 81 36.07 -18.03 -7.03
CA ASN A 81 36.59 -19.05 -6.12
C ASN A 81 35.90 -20.42 -6.22
N ASN A 82 34.96 -20.62 -7.15
CA ASN A 82 34.34 -21.93 -7.36
C ASN A 82 34.98 -22.64 -8.57
N LYS A 83 36.21 -23.13 -8.40
CA LYS A 83 36.89 -24.11 -9.27
C LYS A 83 37.50 -25.23 -8.43
#